data_AF-A0A6N2T1L1-F1
#
_entry.id   AF-A0A6N2T1L1-F1
#
_cell.length_a   1.000
_cell.length_b   1.000
_cell.length_c   1.000
_cell.angle_alpha   90.00
_cell.angle_beta   90.00
_cell.angle_gamma   90.00
#
_symmetry.space_group_name_H-M   'P 1'
#
loop_
_entity.id
_entity.type
_entity.pdbx_description
1 polymer ?
#
loop_
_entity_poly.entity_id
_entity_poly.type
_entity_poly.pdbx_seq_one_letter_code
_entity_poly.pdbx_strand_id
1 'polypeptide(L)' 'MRALDLYERLHECPLCGLSTDLCHDQGKVDSLFAGAQVETCWITFQRERAMRKYEESGTVLAPHAQTANLIPRN' A
#
# COMPACT_ATOMS: atom_id res chain seq x y z
N MET A 1 20.13 -7.46 18.01
CA MET A 1 19.07 -7.19 19.00
C MET A 1 17.84 -7.97 18.55
N ARG A 2 17.23 -8.81 19.39
CA ARG A 2 16.10 -9.66 18.95
C ARG A 2 14.82 -8.83 18.92
N ALA A 3 13.89 -9.15 18.01
CA ALA A 3 12.63 -8.42 17.84
C ALA A 3 11.78 -8.33 19.13
N LEU A 4 11.87 -9.36 19.99
CA LEU A 4 11.25 -9.37 21.33
C LEU A 4 11.84 -8.29 22.25
N ASP A 5 13.16 -8.08 22.23
CA ASP A 5 13.79 -7.08 23.10
C ASP A 5 13.42 -5.63 22.70
N LEU A 6 13.04 -5.40 21.43
CA LEU A 6 12.50 -4.11 20.98
C LEU A 6 11.05 -3.95 21.44
N TYR A 7 10.23 -5.00 21.28
CA TYR A 7 8.84 -5.02 21.71
C TYR A 7 8.70 -4.73 23.22
N GLU A 8 9.49 -5.43 24.05
CA GLU A 8 9.42 -5.30 25.51
C GLU A 8 9.98 -3.96 26.04
N ARG A 9 10.93 -3.34 25.33
CA ARG A 9 11.57 -2.09 25.78
C ARG A 9 10.91 -0.83 25.23
N LEU A 10 10.48 -0.86 23.97
CA LEU A 10 10.00 0.33 23.27
C LEU A 10 8.48 0.36 23.13
N HIS A 11 7.77 -0.73 23.45
CA HIS A 11 6.35 -0.89 23.14
C HIS A 11 6.06 -0.61 21.65
N GLU A 12 7.02 -0.95 20.78
CA GLU A 12 6.93 -0.82 19.34
C GLU A 12 6.71 -2.20 18.73
N CYS A 13 5.77 -2.29 17.81
CA CYS A 13 5.48 -3.52 17.11
C CYS A 13 6.62 -3.81 16.12
N PRO A 14 7.31 -4.96 16.23
CA PRO A 14 8.43 -5.28 15.35
C PRO A 14 8.01 -5.54 13.89
N LEU A 15 6.71 -5.61 13.60
CA LEU A 15 6.18 -5.83 12.26
C LEU A 15 5.88 -4.53 11.51
N CYS A 16 5.29 -3.55 12.18
CA CYS A 16 4.88 -2.29 11.55
C CYS A 16 5.62 -1.06 12.07
N GLY A 17 6.43 -1.19 13.13
CA GLY A 17 7.18 -0.10 13.75
C GLY A 17 6.34 0.93 14.51
N LEU A 18 5.03 0.70 14.67
CA LEU A 18 4.13 1.58 15.42
C LEU A 18 4.06 1.16 16.88
N SER A 19 3.62 2.08 17.75
CA SER A 19 3.29 1.76 19.14
C SER A 19 2.26 0.63 19.20
N THR A 20 2.50 -0.36 20.05
CA THR A 20 1.60 -1.51 20.27
C THR A 20 0.25 -1.06 20.83
N ASP A 21 0.22 0.03 21.59
CA ASP A 21 -1.01 0.61 22.13
C ASP A 21 -1.91 1.21 21.04
N LEU A 22 -1.33 1.51 19.87
CA LEU A 22 -2.05 1.93 18.68
C LEU A 22 -2.37 0.72 17.79
N CYS A 23 -1.38 -0.03 17.33
CA CYS A 23 -1.58 -1.03 16.27
C CYS A 23 -2.27 -2.32 16.74
N HIS A 24 -2.32 -2.62 18.04
CA HIS A 24 -3.04 -3.77 18.59
C HIS A 24 -4.42 -3.39 19.19
N ASP A 25 -4.80 -2.12 19.13
CA ASP A 25 -6.13 -1.64 19.52
C ASP A 25 -6.96 -1.37 18.27
N GLN A 26 -7.88 -2.27 17.97
CA GLN A 26 -8.72 -2.17 16.77
C GLN A 26 -9.50 -0.84 16.71
N GLY A 27 -10.04 -0.36 17.83
CA GLY A 27 -10.84 0.87 17.86
C GLY A 27 -10.00 2.10 17.52
N LYS A 28 -8.75 2.14 18.01
CA LYS A 28 -7.82 3.23 17.67
C LYS A 28 -7.35 3.18 16.22
N VAL A 29 -7.10 1.98 15.68
CA VAL A 29 -6.78 1.82 14.26
C VAL A 29 -7.96 2.28 13.41
N ASP A 30 -9.17 1.80 13.68
CA ASP A 30 -10.37 2.17 12.92
C ASP A 30 -10.60 3.68 12.98
N SER A 31 -10.42 4.31 14.15
CA SER A 31 -10.52 5.76 14.30
C SER A 31 -9.40 6.54 13.59
N LEU A 32 -8.18 6.00 13.52
CA LEU A 32 -7.06 6.61 12.80
C LEU A 32 -7.32 6.63 11.30
N PHE A 33 -7.93 5.57 10.77
CA PHE A 33 -8.27 5.45 9.36
C PHE A 33 -9.64 6.07 9.00
N ALA A 34 -10.51 6.33 9.98
CA ALA A 34 -11.81 6.96 9.78
C ALA A 34 -11.65 8.39 9.22
N GLY A 35 -11.89 8.55 7.92
CA GLY A 35 -11.76 9.83 7.23
C GLY A 35 -10.33 10.23 6.87
N ALA A 36 -9.34 9.37 7.13
CA ALA A 36 -7.98 9.60 6.68
C ALA A 36 -7.91 9.49 5.14
N GLN A 37 -7.39 10.53 4.50
CA GLN A 37 -7.00 10.45 3.10
C GLN A 37 -5.54 9.99 3.05
N VAL A 38 -5.31 8.82 2.46
CA VAL A 38 -3.94 8.37 2.19
C VAL A 38 -3.38 9.24 1.07
N GLU A 39 -2.39 10.06 1.40
CA GLU A 39 -1.60 10.78 0.40
C GLU A 39 -0.90 9.77 -0.50
N THR A 40 -1.44 9.61 -1.70
CA THR A 40 -0.91 8.71 -2.72
C THR A 40 -0.72 9.48 -4.00
N CYS A 41 0.37 9.19 -4.71
CA CYS A 41 0.52 9.67 -6.08
C CYS A 41 -0.56 9.02 -6.94
N TRP A 42 -1.61 9.78 -7.26
CA TRP A 42 -2.78 9.27 -7.98
C TRP A 42 -2.42 8.67 -9.34
N ILE A 43 -1.38 9.20 -9.99
CA ILE A 43 -0.85 8.66 -11.24
C ILE A 43 -0.29 7.25 -11.06
N THR A 44 0.48 7.01 -9.99
CA THR A 44 1.00 5.67 -9.67
C THR A 44 -0.15 4.69 -9.41
N PHE A 45 -1.16 5.10 -8.63
CA PHE A 45 -2.35 4.27 -8.39
C PHE A 45 -3.07 3.88 -9.70
N GLN A 46 -3.30 4.85 -10.59
CA GLN A 46 -3.96 4.57 -11.88
C GLN A 46 -3.10 3.68 -12.78
N ARG A 47 -1.77 3.84 -12.76
CA ARG A 47 -0.85 3.00 -13.52
C ARG A 47 -0.92 1.54 -13.04
N GLU A 48 -0.78 1.29 -11.74
CA GLU A 48 -0.88 -0.05 -11.17
C GLU A 48 -2.24 -0.71 -11.50
N ARG A 49 -3.33 0.06 -11.39
CA ARG A 49 -4.66 -0.40 -11.78
C ARG A 49 -4.75 -0.77 -13.27
N ALA A 50 -4.12 0.00 -14.15
CA ALA A 50 -4.09 -0.29 -15.58
C ALA A 50 -3.24 -1.54 -15.89
N MET A 51 -2.10 -1.71 -15.21
CA MET A 51 -1.25 -2.90 -15.35
C MET A 51 -1.98 -4.18 -14.96
N ARG A 52 -2.68 -4.19 -13.81
CA ARG A 52 -3.47 -5.36 -13.38
C ARG A 52 -4.57 -5.71 -14.37
N LYS A 53 -5.32 -4.70 -14.84
CA LYS A 53 -6.34 -4.91 -15.89
C LYS A 53 -5.75 -5.50 -17.16
N TYR A 54 -4.54 -5.09 -17.55
CA TYR A 54 -3.85 -5.65 -18.70
C TYR A 54 -3.41 -7.10 -18.45
N GLU A 55 -2.82 -7.40 -17.28
CA GLU A 55 -2.44 -8.76 -16.91
C GLU A 55 -3.63 -9.73 -16.93
N GLU A 56 -4.79 -9.28 -16.46
CA GLU A 56 -6.03 -10.06 -16.44
C GLU A 56 -6.69 -10.24 -17.82
N SER A 57 -6.55 -9.26 -18.73
CA SER A 57 -7.34 -9.20 -19.98
C SER A 57 -6.53 -9.27 -21.29
N GLY A 58 -5.21 -9.12 -21.22
CA GLY A 58 -4.33 -8.97 -22.38
C GLY A 58 -4.58 -7.72 -23.25
N THR A 59 -5.48 -6.81 -22.83
CA THR A 59 -5.97 -5.70 -23.66
C THR A 59 -5.65 -4.34 -23.05
N VAL A 60 -5.03 -3.44 -23.83
CA VAL A 60 -4.72 -2.06 -23.41
C VAL A 60 -5.88 -1.14 -23.78
N LEU A 61 -6.69 -0.73 -22.80
CA LEU A 61 -7.86 0.15 -23.02
C LEU A 61 -7.54 1.67 -22.93
N ALA A 62 -6.28 2.05 -22.73
CA ALA A 62 -5.87 3.45 -22.56
C ALA A 62 -4.53 3.77 -23.26
N PRO A 63 -4.49 3.90 -24.60
CA PRO A 63 -3.26 4.07 -25.38
C PRO A 63 -2.57 5.44 -25.20
N HIS A 64 -3.20 6.39 -24.51
CA HIS A 64 -2.67 7.75 -24.30
C HIS A 64 -2.24 8.03 -22.84
N ALA A 65 -2.21 7.01 -21.98
CA ALA A 65 -1.58 7.14 -20.66
C ALA A 65 -0.05 7.25 -20.87
N GLN A 66 0.42 8.49 -21.05
CA GLN A 66 1.79 8.90 -21.44
C GLN A 66 2.95 8.44 -20.51
N THR A 67 2.74 7.48 -19.61
CA THR A 67 3.80 6.95 -18.72
C THR A 67 3.98 5.43 -18.77
N ALA A 68 3.26 4.72 -19.64
CA ALA A 68 3.47 3.28 -19.82
C ALA A 68 3.46 2.91 -21.30
N ASN A 69 4.62 2.95 -21.95
CA ASN A 69 4.83 2.21 -23.20
C ASN A 69 4.84 0.71 -22.83
N LEU A 70 3.76 0.01 -23.17
CA LEU A 70 3.66 -1.45 -22.99
C LEU A 70 3.93 -2.13 -24.32
N ILE A 71 4.94 -3.00 -24.34
CA ILE A 71 5.35 -3.78 -25.51
C ILE A 71 4.53 -5.09 -25.51
N PRO A 72 3.89 -5.47 -26.63
CA PRO A 72 3.18 -6.76 -26.75
C PRO A 72 4.11 -7.96 -26.49
N ARG A 73 3.62 -9.00 -25.82
CA ARG A 73 4.29 -10.30 -25.81
C ARG A 73 4.01 -11.01 -27.13
N ASN A 74 5.06 -11.18 -27.94
CA ASN A 74 5.09 -12.14 -29.06
C ASN A 74 5.07 -13.57 -28.53
#